data_AF-A0A832UE31-F1
#
_entry.id   AF-A0A832UE31-F1
#
_cell.length_a   1.000
_cell.length_b   1.000
_cell.length_c   1.000
_cell.angle_alpha   90.00
_cell.angle_beta   90.00
_cell.angle_gamma   90.00
#
_symmetry.space_group_name_H-M   'P 1'
#
loop_
_entity.id
_entity.type
_entity.pdbx_description
1 polymer ?
#
loop_
_entity_poly.entity_id
_entity_poly.type
_entity_poly.pdbx_seq_one_letter_code
_entity_poly.pdbx_strand_id
1 'polypeptide(L)'
;NYIIMEYIEGDLLIEGKFDREDIFDITRQCNALDQAGINHRQIQGGKHIICGTKNVIIDFEKAHFSNTPKNVTSFLSMCFLSDCLVRQRIKEIFDFQEDFIKTLLKEYKSNSNIVDLIKNIQ
;
A
#
# COMPACT_ATOMS: atom_id res chain seq x y z
N ASN A 1 -26.96 -9.09 -11.04
CA ASN A 1 -26.39 -7.76 -10.75
C ASN A 1 -25.03 -7.66 -11.41
N TYR A 2 -24.80 -6.63 -12.23
CA TYR A 2 -23.50 -6.33 -12.81
C TYR A 2 -23.15 -4.87 -12.53
N ILE A 3 -21.87 -4.59 -12.33
CA ILE A 3 -21.32 -3.25 -12.22
C ILE A 3 -20.40 -3.07 -13.42
N ILE A 4 -20.56 -1.96 -14.14
CA ILE A 4 -19.68 -1.59 -15.24
C ILE A 4 -18.69 -0.57 -14.69
N MET A 5 -17.40 -0.82 -14.90
CA MET A 5 -16.31 0.02 -14.42
C MET A 5 -15.35 0.33 -15.56
N GLU A 6 -14.52 1.35 -15.37
CA GLU A 6 -13.35 1.59 -16.20
C GLU A 6 -12.45 0.35 -16.21
N TYR A 7 -11.94 -0.02 -17.40
CA TYR A 7 -10.88 -1.02 -17.51
C TYR A 7 -9.54 -0.36 -17.25
N ILE A 8 -8.82 -0.84 -16.23
CA ILE A 8 -7.48 -0.35 -15.90
C ILE A 8 -6.47 -1.33 -16.48
N GLU A 9 -5.67 -0.85 -17.44
CA GLU A 9 -4.55 -1.61 -18.00
C GLU A 9 -3.36 -1.61 -17.03
N GLY A 10 -2.99 -2.80 -16.58
CA GLY A 10 -1.90 -3.04 -15.65
C GLY A 10 -1.93 -4.46 -15.10
N ASP A 11 -0.88 -4.82 -14.38
CA ASP A 11 -0.75 -6.11 -13.71
C ASP A 11 -1.04 -5.97 -12.22
N LEU A 12 -1.36 -7.08 -11.55
CA LEU A 12 -1.43 -7.08 -10.10
C LEU A 12 -0.05 -6.82 -9.50
N LEU A 13 0.03 -6.05 -8.40
CA LEU A 13 1.28 -5.73 -7.71
C LEU A 13 2.09 -7.00 -7.36
N ILE A 14 1.41 -8.09 -7.01
CA ILE A 14 2.06 -9.36 -6.68
C ILE A 14 2.74 -10.02 -7.89
N GLU A 15 2.27 -9.79 -9.12
CA GLU A 15 2.69 -10.51 -10.33
C GLU A 15 3.51 -9.66 -11.32
N GLY A 16 3.08 -8.44 -11.63
CA GLY A 16 3.70 -7.63 -12.66
C GLY A 16 4.62 -6.55 -12.13
N LYS A 17 5.33 -5.87 -13.05
CA LYS A 17 6.38 -4.90 -12.73
C LYS A 17 5.81 -3.68 -12.01
N PHE A 18 6.62 -3.14 -11.09
CA PHE A 18 6.35 -1.88 -10.41
C PHE A 18 7.68 -1.20 -10.08
N ASP A 19 7.65 0.10 -9.86
CA ASP A 19 8.78 0.89 -9.40
C ASP A 19 8.53 1.54 -8.02
N ARG A 20 9.43 2.41 -7.59
CA ARG A 20 9.31 3.09 -6.29
C ARG A 20 8.10 4.03 -6.25
N GLU A 21 7.81 4.74 -7.34
CA GLU A 21 6.70 5.68 -7.39
C GLU A 21 5.36 4.95 -7.33
N ASP A 22 5.26 3.74 -7.88
CA ASP A 22 4.06 2.91 -7.74
C ASP A 22 3.76 2.60 -6.27
N ILE A 23 4.77 2.22 -5.50
CA ILE A 23 4.63 1.96 -4.06
C ILE A 23 4.22 3.24 -3.32
N PHE A 24 4.79 4.39 -3.66
CA PHE A 24 4.42 5.65 -3.03
C PHE A 24 3.03 6.12 -3.41
N ASP A 25 2.60 5.93 -4.66
CA ASP A 25 1.24 6.25 -5.07
C ASP A 25 0.21 5.39 -4.32
N ILE A 26 0.41 4.08 -4.26
CA ILE A 26 -0.46 3.19 -3.48
C ILE A 26 -0.44 3.53 -1.99
N THR A 27 0.70 3.95 -1.44
CA THR A 27 0.79 4.43 -0.05
C THR A 27 -0.08 5.68 0.15
N ARG A 28 -0.10 6.62 -0.80
CA ARG A 28 -0.97 7.81 -0.76
C ARG A 28 -2.45 7.42 -0.85
N GLN A 29 -2.81 6.44 -1.68
CA GLN A 29 -4.18 5.92 -1.74
C GLN A 29 -4.59 5.25 -0.42
N CYS A 30 -3.70 4.47 0.19
CA CYS A 30 -3.93 3.91 1.53
C CYS A 30 -4.15 5.00 2.58
N ASN A 31 -3.39 6.10 2.50
CA ASN A 31 -3.59 7.24 3.39
C ASN A 31 -4.95 7.90 3.15
N ALA A 32 -5.38 8.06 1.89
CA ALA A 32 -6.71 8.59 1.59
C ALA A 32 -7.83 7.73 2.20
N LEU A 33 -7.70 6.40 2.17
CA LEU A 33 -8.62 5.48 2.86
C LEU A 33 -8.57 5.66 4.38
N ASP A 34 -7.37 5.80 4.96
CA ASP A 34 -7.20 6.02 6.39
C ASP A 34 -7.87 7.34 6.83
N GLN A 35 -7.68 8.43 6.08
CA GLN A 35 -8.31 9.73 6.36
C GLN A 35 -9.84 9.70 6.16
N ALA A 36 -10.32 8.88 5.22
CA ALA A 36 -11.75 8.67 5.01
C ALA A 36 -12.41 7.76 6.07
N GLY A 37 -11.63 7.22 7.02
CA GLY A 37 -12.16 6.29 8.02
C GLY A 37 -12.53 4.93 7.44
N ILE A 38 -11.93 4.52 6.32
CA ILE A 38 -12.24 3.26 5.62
C ILE A 38 -11.10 2.29 5.82
N ASN A 39 -11.38 1.09 6.34
CA ASN A 39 -10.39 0.02 6.42
C ASN A 39 -10.69 -1.05 5.35
N HIS A 40 -9.76 -1.25 4.42
CA HIS A 40 -9.91 -2.17 3.30
C HIS A 40 -9.91 -3.66 3.71
N ARG A 41 -9.26 -3.99 4.84
CA ARG A 41 -9.02 -5.35 5.37
C ARG A 41 -8.22 -6.32 4.49
N GLN A 42 -8.14 -6.08 3.18
CA GLN A 42 -7.51 -6.99 2.22
C GLN A 42 -6.33 -6.38 1.45
N ILE A 43 -5.75 -5.28 1.92
CA ILE A 43 -4.57 -4.68 1.27
C ILE A 43 -3.36 -5.63 1.25
N GLN A 44 -3.24 -6.50 2.25
CA GLN A 44 -2.14 -7.45 2.35
C GLN A 44 -2.24 -8.54 1.28
N GLY A 45 -1.10 -8.96 0.74
CA GLY A 45 -0.97 -9.95 -0.33
C GLY A 45 -0.89 -9.38 -1.75
N GLY A 46 -1.01 -8.07 -1.97
CA GLY A 46 -0.74 -7.42 -3.27
C GLY A 46 -1.71 -7.75 -4.42
N LYS A 47 -2.67 -8.66 -4.22
CA LYS A 47 -3.64 -9.10 -5.26
C LYS A 47 -4.83 -8.16 -5.50
N HIS A 48 -5.02 -7.17 -4.62
CA HIS A 48 -6.09 -6.18 -4.72
C HIS A 48 -5.54 -4.81 -5.14
N ILE A 49 -4.37 -4.82 -5.78
CA ILE A 49 -3.65 -3.62 -6.21
C ILE A 49 -3.21 -3.88 -7.64
N ILE A 50 -3.58 -2.98 -8.55
CA ILE A 50 -3.09 -2.98 -9.93
C ILE A 50 -2.03 -1.90 -10.05
N CYS A 51 -0.90 -2.25 -10.67
CA CYS A 51 0.16 -1.34 -11.09
C CYS A 51 0.21 -1.29 -12.61
N GLY A 52 0.14 -0.08 -13.18
CA GLY A 52 0.01 0.09 -14.62
C GLY A 52 -0.01 1.54 -15.04
N THR A 53 -0.79 1.88 -16.06
CA THR A 53 -0.98 3.29 -16.48
C THR A 53 -1.53 4.17 -15.36
N LYS A 54 -2.32 3.57 -14.47
CA LYS A 54 -2.80 4.13 -13.23
C LYS A 54 -2.78 3.04 -12.16
N ASN A 55 -2.22 3.38 -11.01
CA ASN A 55 -2.25 2.51 -9.86
C ASN A 55 -3.61 2.59 -9.18
N VAL A 56 -4.20 1.45 -8.85
CA VAL A 56 -5.53 1.42 -8.20
C VAL A 56 -5.62 0.32 -7.17
N ILE A 57 -6.28 0.62 -6.06
CA ILE A 57 -6.79 -0.38 -5.11
C ILE A 57 -8.17 -0.82 -5.61
N ILE A 58 -8.38 -2.13 -5.71
CA ILE A 58 -9.62 -2.75 -6.19
C ILE A 58 -10.21 -3.68 -5.13
N ASP A 59 -11.45 -4.09 -5.34
CA ASP A 59 -12.18 -5.05 -4.48
C ASP A 59 -12.37 -4.57 -3.03
N PHE A 60 -13.44 -3.81 -2.83
CA PHE A 60 -13.85 -3.25 -1.54
C PHE A 60 -14.87 -4.13 -0.78
N GLU A 61 -15.05 -5.41 -1.15
CA GLU A 61 -16.12 -6.25 -0.59
C GLU A 61 -16.05 -6.35 0.96
N LYS A 62 -14.84 -6.46 1.53
CA LYS A 62 -14.63 -6.51 2.99
C LYS A 62 -14.28 -5.16 3.61
N ALA A 63 -14.33 -4.08 2.84
CA ALA A 63 -14.08 -2.75 3.35
C ALA A 63 -15.19 -2.35 4.33
N HIS A 64 -14.83 -1.60 5.36
CA HIS A 64 -15.79 -1.10 6.34
C HIS A 64 -15.30 0.21 6.95
N PHE A 65 -16.22 0.97 7.53
CA PHE A 65 -15.88 2.14 8.32
C PHE A 65 -15.18 1.72 9.62
N SER A 66 -14.13 2.45 9.98
CA SER A 66 -13.33 2.24 11.16
C SER A 66 -12.86 3.56 11.72
N ASN A 67 -12.85 3.69 13.05
CA ASN A 67 -12.27 4.85 13.73
C ASN A 67 -10.73 4.79 13.76
N THR A 68 -10.13 3.65 13.43
CA THR A 68 -8.67 3.44 13.44
C THR A 68 -8.23 2.59 12.24
N PRO A 69 -8.48 3.06 11.00
CA PRO A 69 -7.99 2.37 9.81
C PRO A 69 -6.46 2.38 9.81
N LYS A 70 -5.86 1.34 9.23
CA LYS A 70 -4.41 1.07 9.28
C LYS A 70 -3.88 0.62 7.92
N ASN A 71 -4.49 1.11 6.85
CA ASN A 71 -4.18 0.71 5.48
C ASN A 71 -2.72 1.02 5.14
N VAL A 72 -2.23 2.23 5.46
CA VAL A 72 -0.82 2.62 5.18
C VAL A 72 0.15 1.67 5.87
N THR A 73 -0.02 1.47 7.18
CA THR A 73 0.90 0.62 7.94
C THR A 73 0.79 -0.85 7.52
N SER A 74 -0.39 -1.32 7.10
CA SER A 74 -0.57 -2.68 6.60
C SER A 74 0.12 -2.87 5.26
N PHE A 75 -0.02 -1.92 4.34
CA PHE A 75 0.62 -1.95 3.03
C PHE A 75 2.14 -1.92 3.15
N LEU A 76 2.69 -0.94 3.87
CA LEU A 76 4.14 -0.81 4.03
C LEU A 76 4.74 -1.95 4.86
N SER A 77 4.01 -2.51 5.83
CA SER A 77 4.47 -3.72 6.51
C SER A 77 4.58 -4.90 5.54
N MET A 78 3.60 -5.08 4.64
CA MET A 78 3.69 -6.10 3.59
C MET A 78 4.90 -5.86 2.69
N CYS A 79 5.10 -4.62 2.22
CA CYS A 79 6.20 -4.28 1.31
C CYS A 79 7.58 -4.52 1.95
N PHE A 80 7.78 -4.12 3.21
CA PHE A 80 9.12 -4.02 3.79
C PHE A 80 9.42 -5.04 4.90
N LEU A 81 8.40 -5.57 5.59
CA LEU A 81 8.58 -6.36 6.82
C LEU A 81 8.04 -7.79 6.73
N SER A 82 6.97 -8.03 5.98
CA SER A 82 6.34 -9.36 5.89
C SER A 82 7.10 -10.30 4.97
N ASP A 83 7.30 -11.55 5.38
CA ASP A 83 7.88 -12.57 4.51
C ASP A 83 6.87 -13.01 3.44
N CYS A 84 6.94 -12.38 2.27
CA CYS A 84 6.05 -12.62 1.14
C CYS A 84 6.70 -12.25 -0.20
N LEU A 85 6.08 -12.67 -1.29
CA LEU A 85 6.59 -12.40 -2.65
C LEU A 85 6.73 -10.90 -2.94
N VAL A 86 5.76 -10.08 -2.52
CA VAL A 86 5.83 -8.62 -2.71
C VAL A 86 7.09 -8.05 -2.06
N ARG A 87 7.43 -8.49 -0.84
CA ARG A 87 8.66 -8.04 -0.15
C ARG A 87 9.93 -8.46 -0.87
N GLN A 88 9.98 -9.69 -1.40
CA GLN A 88 11.13 -10.15 -2.18
C GLN A 88 11.39 -9.22 -3.36
N ARG A 89 10.33 -8.79 -4.04
CA ARG A 89 10.38 -7.87 -5.18
C ARG A 89 10.70 -6.43 -4.77
N ILE A 90 10.21 -5.98 -3.61
CA ILE A 90 10.56 -4.67 -3.02
C ILE A 90 12.07 -4.53 -2.80
N LYS A 91 12.76 -5.60 -2.39
CA LYS A 91 14.23 -5.61 -2.22
C LYS A 91 15.01 -5.40 -3.51
N GLU A 92 14.40 -5.63 -4.67
CA GLU A 92 15.04 -5.40 -5.98
C GLU A 92 15.07 -3.92 -6.34
N ILE A 93 14.17 -3.11 -5.77
CA ILE A 93 14.02 -1.69 -6.10
C ILE A 93 14.32 -0.74 -4.94
N PHE A 94 14.25 -1.19 -3.68
CA PHE A 94 14.58 -0.40 -2.49
C PHE A 94 15.77 -0.99 -1.74
N ASP A 95 16.67 -0.11 -1.29
CA ASP A 95 17.65 -0.44 -0.25
C ASP A 95 17.12 0.10 1.09
N PHE A 96 16.98 -0.78 2.09
CA PHE A 96 16.37 -0.40 3.36
C PHE A 96 16.84 -1.29 4.51
N GLN A 97 16.84 -0.71 5.71
CA GLN A 97 17.03 -1.45 6.96
C GLN A 97 15.68 -1.67 7.64
N GLU A 98 15.35 -2.92 7.97
CA GLU A 98 14.04 -3.27 8.56
C GLU A 98 13.75 -2.49 9.84
N ASP A 99 14.74 -2.30 10.71
CA ASP A 99 14.55 -1.60 11.99
C ASP A 99 14.31 -0.10 11.81
N PHE A 100 14.90 0.48 10.76
CA PHE A 100 14.57 1.84 10.35
C PHE A 100 13.12 1.94 9.87
N ILE A 101 12.67 1.01 9.01
CA ILE A 101 11.26 0.97 8.57
C ILE A 101 10.29 0.80 9.75
N LYS A 102 10.58 -0.10 10.69
CA LYS A 102 9.76 -0.28 11.90
C LYS A 102 9.64 1.01 12.70
N THR A 103 10.73 1.78 12.80
CA THR A 103 10.77 3.07 13.50
C THR A 103 9.87 4.09 12.79
N LEU A 104 10.04 4.25 11.47
CA LEU A 104 9.20 5.16 10.66
C LEU A 104 7.71 4.81 10.76
N LEU A 105 7.35 3.52 10.67
CA LEU A 105 5.95 3.10 10.78
C LEU A 105 5.38 3.31 12.19
N LYS A 106 6.21 3.31 13.23
CA LYS A 106 5.79 3.64 14.59
C LYS A 106 5.53 5.15 14.73
N GLU A 107 6.41 5.99 14.20
CA GLU A 107 6.25 7.44 14.18
C GLU A 107 5.00 7.86 13.40
N TYR A 108 4.79 7.27 12.23
CA TYR A 108 3.61 7.52 11.40
C TYR A 108 2.29 7.26 12.14
N LYS A 109 2.21 6.19 12.94
CA LYS A 109 1.01 5.89 13.74
C LYS A 109 0.65 7.01 14.73
N SER A 110 1.63 7.82 15.13
CA SER A 110 1.43 8.92 16.06
C SER A 110 1.18 10.26 15.37
N ASN A 111 1.90 10.56 14.28
CA ASN A 111 1.85 11.86 13.63
C ASN A 111 0.99 11.90 12.36
N SER A 112 0.65 10.74 11.78
CA SER A 112 -0.04 10.60 10.48
C SER A 112 0.58 11.41 9.34
N ASN A 113 1.88 11.73 9.42
CA ASN A 113 2.57 12.56 8.43
C ASN A 113 3.06 11.68 7.26
N ILE A 114 2.22 11.58 6.24
CA ILE A 114 2.51 10.80 5.03
C ILE A 114 3.70 11.37 4.22
N VAL A 115 3.89 12.70 4.25
CA VAL A 115 4.96 13.37 3.48
C VAL A 115 6.32 13.00 4.07
N ASP A 116 6.45 13.09 5.40
CA ASP A 116 7.68 12.69 6.08
C ASP A 116 7.93 11.19 5.94
N LEU A 117 6.89 10.36 6.05
CA LEU A 117 7.02 8.91 5.89
C LEU A 117 7.60 8.54 4.51
N ILE A 118 7.02 9.06 3.42
CA ILE A 118 7.49 8.78 2.06
C ILE A 118 8.90 9.31 1.85
N LYS A 119 9.18 10.56 2.27
CA LYS A 119 10.49 11.20 2.12
C LYS A 119 11.61 10.39 2.78
N ASN A 120 11.34 9.73 3.91
CA ASN A 120 12.34 8.94 4.62
C ASN A 120 12.52 7.52 4.05
N ILE A 121 11.59 7.03 3.21
CA ILE A 121 11.70 5.70 2.57
C ILE A 121 12.35 5.78 1.18
N GLN A 122 12.24 6.93 0.51
CA GLN A 122 12.72 7.18 -0.86
C GLN A 122 14.23 6.98 -1.04
#